data_AF-A0A7C4ZQG8-F1
#
_entry.id   AF-A0A7C4ZQG8-F1
#
_cell.length_a   1.000
_cell.length_b   1.000
_cell.length_c   1.000
_cell.angle_alpha   90.00
_cell.angle_beta   90.00
_cell.angle_gamma   90.00
#
_symmetry.space_group_name_H-M   'P 1'
#
loop_
_entity.id
_entity.type
_entity.pdbx_description
1 polymer ?
#
loop_
_entity_poly.entity_id
_entity_poly.type
_entity_poly.pdbx_seq_one_letter_code
_entity_poly.pdbx_strand_id
1 'polypeptide(L)'
;MEHAEVVEAVADWFKANKEVVLVTKGYGRGFPSPDITAQFRQGKIALVECKPSDAGGREYMTGLGQSLAYLTFADFSYLAMPEKELNIYQKYFWIKEIGLLSVKENLEVQLFRQATESKVILKREEPRIRGYGYYRDLRPSEIHSILRAIQTERNKQLRLDKNKIENAIWREVLRLRKIQSQKQKNAWILNIKLLLRDLQLINLDDYSLTEDGFRLLQLGTLPDKKPYIDELTRCFLINANYLDIITIMQKLNDQYIGFTTVQDFKEKLAEIMIEEKLATERTNVIRDLQDIPRILKDLNILSDWKKYGLNYRYNINWKRVLAIIR
;
A
#
# COMPACT_ATOMS: atom_id res chain seq x y z
N MET A 1 -2.49 23.31 4.47
CA MET A 1 -2.92 21.90 4.44
C MET A 1 -1.77 21.05 3.96
N GLU A 2 -1.36 20.09 4.78
CA GLU A 2 -0.27 19.15 4.47
C GLU A 2 -0.70 18.14 3.40
N HIS A 3 0.27 17.57 2.67
CA HIS A 3 -0.02 16.61 1.58
C HIS A 3 -0.82 15.41 2.09
N ALA A 4 -0.46 14.89 3.26
CA ALA A 4 -1.15 13.75 3.88
C ALA A 4 -2.62 14.05 4.20
N GLU A 5 -2.97 15.29 4.55
CA GLU A 5 -4.36 15.69 4.83
C GLU A 5 -5.19 15.70 3.54
N VAL A 6 -4.62 16.22 2.44
CA VAL A 6 -5.26 16.20 1.11
C VAL A 6 -5.50 14.76 0.65
N VAL A 7 -4.49 13.89 0.80
CA VAL A 7 -4.59 12.47 0.44
C VAL A 7 -5.68 11.76 1.24
N GLU A 8 -5.74 11.97 2.56
CA GLU A 8 -6.76 11.33 3.38
C GLU A 8 -8.17 11.81 3.02
N ALA A 9 -8.37 13.13 2.89
CA ALA A 9 -9.66 13.71 2.53
C ALA A 9 -10.20 13.16 1.20
N VAL A 10 -9.32 13.04 0.20
CA VAL A 10 -9.70 12.52 -1.12
C VAL A 10 -9.94 11.00 -1.07
N ALA A 11 -9.14 10.26 -0.31
CA ALA A 11 -9.37 8.83 -0.13
C ALA A 11 -10.75 8.58 0.50
N ASP A 12 -11.12 9.32 1.54
CA ASP A 12 -12.41 9.23 2.21
C ASP A 12 -13.58 9.64 1.28
N TRP A 13 -13.38 10.65 0.44
CA TRP A 13 -14.35 11.02 -0.60
C TRP A 13 -14.62 9.86 -1.57
N PHE A 14 -13.57 9.14 -2.03
CA PHE A 14 -13.75 7.95 -2.86
C PHE A 14 -14.39 6.80 -2.09
N LYS A 15 -14.03 6.57 -0.82
CA LYS A 15 -14.64 5.50 0.01
C LYS A 15 -16.14 5.70 0.20
N ALA A 16 -16.59 6.95 0.30
CA ALA A 16 -18.01 7.30 0.42
C ALA A 16 -18.83 6.99 -0.84
N ASN A 17 -18.18 6.82 -2.00
CA ASN A 17 -18.85 6.48 -3.25
C ASN A 17 -19.22 4.98 -3.32
N LYS A 18 -20.51 4.67 -3.49
CA LYS A 18 -21.04 3.29 -3.53
C LYS A 18 -20.56 2.46 -4.72
N GLU A 19 -20.15 3.12 -5.80
CA GLU A 19 -19.59 2.48 -7.00
C GLU A 19 -18.11 2.11 -6.82
N VAL A 20 -17.44 2.71 -5.85
CA VAL A 20 -16.06 2.36 -5.49
C VAL A 20 -16.06 1.12 -4.61
N VAL A 21 -15.22 0.15 -5.00
CA VAL A 21 -15.04 -1.13 -4.30
C VAL A 21 -13.69 -1.23 -3.61
N LEU A 22 -12.72 -0.43 -4.03
CA LEU A 22 -11.39 -0.43 -3.45
C LEU A 22 -10.77 0.96 -3.52
N VAL A 23 -10.17 1.40 -2.42
CA VAL A 23 -9.34 2.61 -2.37
C VAL A 23 -7.98 2.23 -1.83
N THR A 24 -6.93 2.73 -2.48
CA THR A 24 -5.56 2.46 -2.06
C THR A 24 -4.76 3.75 -2.06
N LYS A 25 -4.08 4.04 -0.94
CA LYS A 25 -3.19 5.19 -0.81
C LYS A 25 -1.76 4.76 -1.13
N GLY A 26 -1.07 5.55 -1.95
CA GLY A 26 0.37 5.50 -2.19
C GLY A 26 0.95 4.10 -2.39
N TYR A 27 0.94 3.61 -3.63
CA TYR A 27 1.76 2.46 -4.03
C TYR A 27 2.99 2.88 -4.83
N GLY A 28 3.82 3.75 -4.26
CA GLY A 28 5.26 3.64 -4.46
C GLY A 28 5.91 4.08 -5.74
N ARG A 29 7.23 4.24 -5.61
CA ARG A 29 8.20 4.73 -6.60
C ARG A 29 8.29 3.80 -7.82
N GLY A 30 7.30 3.86 -8.68
CA GLY A 30 7.21 3.20 -9.98
C GLY A 30 6.14 3.91 -10.80
N PHE A 31 6.31 4.06 -12.10
CA PHE A 31 5.37 4.85 -12.91
C PHE A 31 4.27 3.94 -13.51
N PRO A 32 2.96 4.26 -13.30
CA PRO A 32 2.43 5.42 -12.58
C PRO A 32 2.48 5.27 -11.04
N SER A 33 2.73 6.38 -10.33
CA SER A 33 2.82 6.45 -8.86
C SER A 33 1.77 7.42 -8.29
N PRO A 34 0.48 7.16 -8.46
CA PRO A 34 -0.55 8.04 -7.93
C PRO A 34 -0.55 8.06 -6.40
N ASP A 35 -0.99 9.17 -5.83
CA ASP A 35 -1.24 9.26 -4.39
C ASP A 35 -2.43 8.38 -4.00
N ILE A 36 -3.45 8.28 -4.86
CA ILE A 36 -4.64 7.46 -4.63
C ILE A 36 -5.01 6.71 -5.90
N THR A 37 -5.34 5.43 -5.73
CA THR A 37 -6.03 4.62 -6.74
C THR A 37 -7.40 4.24 -6.22
N ALA A 38 -8.44 4.51 -6.99
CA ALA A 38 -9.80 4.07 -6.71
C ALA A 38 -10.29 3.13 -7.81
N GLN A 39 -10.82 1.97 -7.41
CA GLN A 39 -11.38 0.98 -8.33
C GLN A 39 -12.90 0.93 -8.21
N PHE A 40 -13.58 0.94 -9.34
CA PHE A 40 -15.04 0.88 -9.43
C PHE A 40 -15.55 -0.56 -9.66
N ARG A 41 -16.83 -0.82 -9.38
CA ARG A 41 -17.47 -2.15 -9.55
C ARG A 41 -17.31 -2.77 -10.93
N GLN A 42 -17.23 -1.93 -11.97
CA GLN A 42 -17.05 -2.36 -13.37
C GLN A 42 -15.59 -2.63 -13.75
N GLY A 43 -14.67 -2.62 -12.78
CA GLY A 43 -13.23 -2.77 -13.03
C GLY A 43 -12.55 -1.50 -13.56
N LYS A 44 -13.29 -0.39 -13.71
CA LYS A 44 -12.71 0.91 -14.06
C LYS A 44 -11.83 1.43 -12.92
N ILE A 45 -10.81 2.20 -13.27
CA ILE A 45 -9.82 2.73 -12.34
C ILE A 45 -9.72 4.25 -12.46
N ALA A 46 -9.65 4.93 -11.32
CA ALA A 46 -9.23 6.33 -11.21
C ALA A 46 -7.87 6.43 -10.52
N LEU A 47 -6.98 7.24 -11.07
CA LEU A 47 -5.70 7.60 -10.46
C LEU A 47 -5.70 9.09 -10.10
N VAL A 48 -5.25 9.40 -8.89
CA VAL A 48 -5.31 10.76 -8.35
C VAL A 48 -3.92 11.22 -7.96
N GLU A 49 -3.55 12.42 -8.40
CA GLU A 49 -2.43 13.18 -7.86
C GLU A 49 -2.98 14.20 -6.87
N CYS A 50 -2.41 14.26 -5.67
CA CYS A 50 -2.71 15.25 -4.65
C CYS A 50 -1.57 16.28 -4.59
N LYS A 51 -1.87 17.52 -4.23
CA LYS A 51 -0.85 18.55 -3.93
C LYS A 51 -1.19 19.27 -2.63
N PRO A 52 -0.21 19.59 -1.78
CA PRO A 52 -0.43 20.32 -0.54
C PRO A 52 -0.72 21.80 -0.79
N SER A 53 -1.07 22.52 0.28
CA SER A 53 -0.92 23.98 0.29
C SER A 53 0.54 24.36 0.15
N ASP A 54 0.80 25.59 -0.29
CA ASP A 54 2.15 26.19 -0.37
C ASP A 54 3.13 25.46 -1.32
N ALA A 55 2.68 24.43 -2.03
CA ALA A 55 3.39 23.92 -3.19
C ALA A 55 3.64 25.06 -4.18
N GLY A 56 4.85 25.13 -4.74
CA GLY A 56 5.20 26.18 -5.69
C GLY A 56 4.39 26.04 -6.99
N GLY A 57 4.17 27.12 -7.73
CA GLY A 57 3.42 27.08 -9.01
C GLY A 57 3.91 26.00 -10.00
N ARG A 58 5.22 25.73 -10.03
CA ARG A 58 5.84 24.64 -10.81
C ARG A 58 5.32 23.26 -10.40
N GLU A 59 5.11 23.05 -9.10
CA GLU A 59 4.68 21.78 -8.53
C GLU A 59 3.23 21.47 -8.88
N TYR A 60 2.33 22.47 -8.87
CA TYR A 60 0.96 22.28 -9.37
C TYR A 60 0.93 21.93 -10.86
N MET A 61 1.76 22.58 -11.68
CA MET A 61 1.87 22.24 -13.11
C MET A 61 2.46 20.84 -13.34
N THR A 62 3.39 20.43 -12.47
CA THR A 62 3.91 19.06 -12.48
C THR A 62 2.82 18.07 -12.09
N GLY A 63 1.97 18.41 -11.12
CA GLY A 63 0.78 17.63 -10.76
C GLY A 63 -0.17 17.43 -11.94
N LEU A 64 -0.47 18.49 -12.69
CA LEU A 64 -1.24 18.38 -13.93
C LEU A 64 -0.57 17.42 -14.94
N GLY A 65 0.75 17.52 -15.10
CA GLY A 65 1.52 16.63 -15.98
C GLY A 65 1.45 15.16 -15.54
N GLN A 66 1.52 14.88 -14.24
CA GLN A 66 1.35 13.54 -13.69
C GLN A 66 -0.07 13.01 -13.95
N SER A 67 -1.11 13.80 -13.64
CA SER A 67 -2.51 13.44 -13.93
C SER A 67 -2.76 13.21 -15.42
N LEU A 68 -2.16 14.02 -16.30
CA LEU A 68 -2.24 13.79 -17.75
C LEU A 68 -1.64 12.44 -18.13
N ALA A 69 -0.49 12.10 -17.56
CA ALA A 69 0.19 10.85 -17.88
C ALA A 69 -0.56 9.62 -17.34
N TYR A 70 -1.28 9.76 -16.21
CA TYR A 70 -2.16 8.73 -15.66
C TYR A 70 -3.29 8.31 -16.61
N LEU A 71 -3.73 9.18 -17.52
CA LEU A 71 -4.72 8.82 -18.55
C LEU A 71 -4.24 7.69 -19.49
N THR A 72 -2.92 7.43 -19.56
CA THR A 72 -2.39 6.31 -20.34
C THR A 72 -2.47 4.96 -19.60
N PHE A 73 -2.86 4.96 -18.32
CA PHE A 73 -2.91 3.78 -17.47
C PHE A 73 -4.29 3.48 -16.85
N ALA A 74 -5.16 4.47 -16.75
CA ALA A 74 -6.45 4.34 -16.08
C ALA A 74 -7.58 5.01 -16.84
N ASP A 75 -8.81 4.62 -16.50
CA ASP A 75 -10.01 5.14 -17.14
C ASP A 75 -10.29 6.59 -16.72
N PHE A 76 -9.92 6.98 -15.51
CA PHE A 76 -10.07 8.37 -15.04
C PHE A 76 -8.77 8.87 -14.40
N SER A 77 -8.53 10.18 -14.52
CA SER A 77 -7.49 10.85 -13.73
C SER A 77 -8.00 12.11 -13.07
N TYR A 78 -7.55 12.34 -11.84
CA TYR A 78 -7.87 13.52 -11.05
C TYR A 78 -6.61 14.23 -10.58
N LEU A 79 -6.72 15.54 -10.41
CA LEU A 79 -5.80 16.37 -9.66
C LEU A 79 -6.58 16.96 -8.47
N ALA A 80 -6.11 16.71 -7.27
CA ALA A 80 -6.69 17.21 -6.03
C ALA A 80 -5.74 18.21 -5.36
N MET A 81 -6.29 19.32 -4.87
CA MET A 81 -5.54 20.32 -4.11
C MET A 81 -6.47 21.15 -3.24
N PRO A 82 -5.95 21.93 -2.30
CA PRO A 82 -6.79 22.75 -1.45
C PRO A 82 -7.51 23.86 -2.26
N GLU A 83 -8.68 24.27 -1.76
CA GLU A 83 -9.61 25.14 -2.49
C GLU A 83 -8.99 26.49 -2.89
N LYS A 84 -8.18 27.07 -2.01
CA LYS A 84 -7.52 28.36 -2.26
C LYS A 84 -6.59 28.28 -3.46
N GLU A 85 -5.75 27.25 -3.52
CA GLU A 85 -4.80 26.99 -4.61
C GLU A 85 -5.56 26.68 -5.90
N LEU A 86 -6.60 25.84 -5.84
CA LEU A 86 -7.40 25.51 -7.00
C LEU A 86 -8.02 26.76 -7.63
N ASN A 87 -8.57 27.66 -6.82
CA ASN A 87 -9.16 28.91 -7.31
C ASN A 87 -8.16 29.81 -8.04
N ILE A 88 -6.89 29.81 -7.62
CA ILE A 88 -5.81 30.59 -8.24
C ILE A 88 -5.35 29.93 -9.55
N TYR A 89 -5.13 28.61 -9.52
CA TYR A 89 -4.42 27.89 -10.59
C TYR A 89 -5.33 27.21 -11.61
N GLN A 90 -6.63 27.03 -11.35
CA GLN A 90 -7.56 26.32 -12.25
C GLN A 90 -7.53 26.79 -13.71
N LYS A 91 -7.28 28.08 -13.95
CA LYS A 91 -7.19 28.67 -15.30
C LYS A 91 -6.05 28.09 -16.14
N TYR A 92 -5.04 27.50 -15.49
CA TYR A 92 -3.91 26.82 -16.14
C TYR A 92 -4.15 25.31 -16.32
N PHE A 93 -5.24 24.76 -15.77
CA PHE A 93 -5.57 23.34 -15.91
C PHE A 93 -6.54 23.12 -17.08
N TRP A 94 -6.16 23.51 -18.30
CA TRP A 94 -7.03 23.53 -19.48
C TRP A 94 -7.40 22.15 -20.05
N ILE A 95 -6.75 21.07 -19.61
CA ILE A 95 -7.00 19.71 -20.07
C ILE A 95 -8.31 19.20 -19.45
N LYS A 96 -9.38 19.10 -20.25
CA LYS A 96 -10.75 18.84 -19.79
C LYS A 96 -10.97 17.40 -19.35
N GLU A 97 -10.13 16.49 -19.79
CA GLU A 97 -10.18 15.07 -19.48
C GLU A 97 -9.84 14.80 -18.01
N ILE A 98 -9.01 15.64 -17.40
CA ILE A 98 -8.57 15.52 -16.00
C ILE A 98 -9.63 16.13 -15.08
N GLY A 99 -10.14 15.33 -14.14
CA GLY A 99 -11.03 15.82 -13.09
C GLY A 99 -10.28 16.67 -12.07
N LEU A 100 -10.98 17.63 -11.46
CA LEU A 100 -10.43 18.51 -10.43
C LEU A 100 -11.21 18.33 -9.13
N LEU A 101 -10.50 18.06 -8.04
CA LEU A 101 -11.05 17.94 -6.70
C LEU A 101 -10.54 19.10 -5.84
N SER A 102 -11.46 19.81 -5.20
CA SER A 102 -11.18 20.90 -4.27
C SER A 102 -11.27 20.37 -2.85
N VAL A 103 -10.20 20.48 -2.06
CA VAL A 103 -10.21 20.10 -0.64
C VAL A 103 -10.36 21.37 0.21
N LYS A 104 -11.44 21.46 0.98
CA LYS A 104 -11.70 22.60 1.86
C LYS A 104 -10.93 22.46 3.17
N GLU A 105 -10.76 23.55 3.92
CA GLU A 105 -10.08 23.58 5.23
C GLU A 105 -10.68 22.59 6.25
N ASN A 106 -11.98 22.28 6.13
CA ASN A 106 -12.66 21.28 6.97
C ASN A 106 -12.51 19.84 6.45
N LEU A 107 -11.60 19.61 5.49
CA LEU A 107 -11.35 18.33 4.79
C LEU A 107 -12.52 17.81 3.95
N GLU A 108 -13.56 18.62 3.72
CA GLU A 108 -14.62 18.28 2.77
C GLU A 108 -14.07 18.39 1.33
N VAL A 109 -14.31 17.35 0.52
CA VAL A 109 -13.90 17.33 -0.88
C VAL A 109 -15.08 17.66 -1.80
N GLN A 110 -14.90 18.68 -2.63
CA GLN A 110 -15.86 19.06 -3.66
C GLN A 110 -15.32 18.71 -5.05
N LEU A 111 -16.14 18.05 -5.86
CA LEU A 111 -15.84 17.85 -7.28
C LEU A 111 -16.01 19.18 -8.02
N PHE A 112 -14.89 19.78 -8.40
CA PHE A 112 -14.86 21.04 -9.14
C PHE A 112 -15.04 20.81 -10.65
N ARG A 113 -14.42 19.74 -11.17
CA ARG A 113 -14.58 19.31 -12.56
C ARG A 113 -14.62 17.79 -12.64
N GLN A 114 -15.63 17.25 -13.32
CA GLN A 114 -15.76 15.82 -13.59
C GLN A 114 -14.64 15.33 -14.51
N ALA A 115 -13.98 14.23 -14.15
CA ALA A 115 -13.04 13.55 -15.05
C ALA A 115 -13.82 12.88 -16.20
N THR A 116 -13.22 12.91 -17.39
CA THR A 116 -13.76 12.19 -18.56
C THR A 116 -13.01 10.86 -18.70
N GLU A 117 -13.70 9.84 -19.21
CA GLU A 117 -13.08 8.54 -19.48
C GLU A 117 -11.96 8.68 -20.53
N SER A 118 -10.79 8.13 -20.21
CA SER A 118 -9.61 8.18 -21.08
C SER A 118 -9.84 7.43 -22.39
N LYS A 119 -9.35 8.03 -23.47
CA LYS A 119 -9.36 7.45 -24.82
C LYS A 119 -7.99 6.93 -25.27
N VAL A 120 -6.97 7.01 -24.41
CA VAL A 120 -5.55 6.83 -24.77
C VAL A 120 -4.82 5.84 -23.85
N ILE A 121 -5.53 4.82 -23.35
CA ILE A 121 -4.94 3.81 -22.48
C ILE A 121 -3.94 2.96 -23.28
N LEU A 122 -2.66 3.02 -22.90
CA LEU A 122 -1.57 2.27 -23.51
C LEU A 122 -1.25 0.99 -22.73
N LYS A 123 -1.26 1.07 -21.39
CA LYS A 123 -1.01 -0.05 -20.48
C LYS A 123 -1.96 0.08 -19.29
N ARG A 124 -3.06 -0.68 -19.30
CA ARG A 124 -4.06 -0.60 -18.23
C ARG A 124 -3.48 -1.11 -16.90
N GLU A 125 -3.72 -0.38 -15.82
CA GLU A 125 -3.49 -0.89 -14.46
C GLU A 125 -4.38 -2.11 -14.19
N GLU A 126 -3.79 -3.17 -13.65
CA GLU A 126 -4.54 -4.39 -13.34
C GLU A 126 -5.41 -4.17 -12.09
N PRO A 127 -6.71 -4.55 -12.13
CA PRO A 127 -7.57 -4.50 -10.95
C PRO A 127 -6.97 -5.25 -9.77
N ARG A 128 -7.13 -4.68 -8.58
CA ARG A 128 -6.67 -5.26 -7.32
C ARG A 128 -7.86 -5.78 -6.52
N ILE A 129 -7.56 -6.75 -5.67
CA ILE A 129 -8.52 -7.29 -4.68
C ILE A 129 -8.26 -6.76 -3.27
N ARG A 130 -7.18 -5.99 -3.08
CA ARG A 130 -6.70 -5.46 -1.80
C ARG A 130 -6.07 -4.08 -1.97
N GLY A 131 -6.32 -3.21 -0.99
CA GLY A 131 -5.70 -1.90 -0.81
C GLY A 131 -4.66 -1.88 0.32
N TYR A 132 -4.21 -3.06 0.72
CA TYR A 132 -3.08 -3.27 1.63
C TYR A 132 -2.18 -4.39 1.09
N GLY A 133 -0.95 -4.43 1.57
CA GLY A 133 0.07 -5.36 1.07
C GLY A 133 -0.14 -6.80 1.53
N TYR A 134 0.07 -7.72 0.60
CA TYR A 134 -0.02 -9.16 0.85
C TYR A 134 1.21 -9.67 1.59
N TYR A 135 1.01 -10.37 2.70
CA TYR A 135 2.06 -11.07 3.43
C TYR A 135 1.63 -12.51 3.74
N ARG A 136 2.41 -13.47 3.23
CA ARG A 136 2.21 -14.90 3.51
C ARG A 136 3.53 -15.67 3.43
N ASP A 137 3.64 -16.72 4.23
CA ASP A 137 4.69 -17.75 4.20
C ASP A 137 6.13 -17.29 4.50
N LEU A 138 6.46 -16.01 4.39
CA LEU A 138 7.77 -15.48 4.76
C LEU A 138 7.86 -15.19 6.29
N ARG A 139 9.04 -14.75 6.73
CA ARG A 139 9.28 -14.02 7.99
C ARG A 139 9.99 -12.71 7.68
N PRO A 140 9.83 -11.66 8.50
CA PRO A 140 10.56 -10.38 8.34
C PRO A 140 12.07 -10.54 8.21
N SER A 141 12.63 -11.47 8.99
CA SER A 141 14.08 -11.77 8.98
C SER A 141 14.57 -12.44 7.69
N GLU A 142 13.67 -13.01 6.88
CA GLU A 142 14.02 -13.70 5.64
C GLU A 142 14.08 -12.75 4.44
N ILE A 143 13.42 -11.58 4.51
CA ILE A 143 13.33 -10.61 3.40
C ILE A 143 14.72 -10.17 2.93
N HIS A 144 15.64 -9.82 3.84
CA HIS A 144 17.01 -9.45 3.50
C HIS A 144 17.71 -10.53 2.65
N SER A 145 17.61 -11.80 3.05
CA SER A 145 18.22 -12.92 2.33
C SER A 145 17.65 -13.07 0.92
N ILE A 146 16.34 -12.89 0.77
CA ILE A 146 15.67 -12.92 -0.53
C ILE A 146 16.11 -11.74 -1.42
N LEU A 147 16.14 -10.51 -0.89
CA LEU A 147 16.61 -9.33 -1.63
C LEU A 147 18.05 -9.52 -2.13
N ARG A 148 18.92 -10.08 -1.28
CA ARG A 148 20.31 -10.38 -1.65
C ARG A 148 20.39 -11.40 -2.78
N ALA A 149 19.57 -12.44 -2.74
CA ALA A 149 19.51 -13.45 -3.79
C ALA A 149 19.07 -12.84 -5.14
N ILE A 150 18.06 -11.98 -5.11
CA ILE A 150 17.57 -11.23 -6.28
C ILE A 150 18.68 -10.35 -6.85
N GLN A 151 19.28 -9.47 -6.02
CA GLN A 151 20.33 -8.55 -6.46
C GLN A 151 21.54 -9.30 -7.06
N THR A 152 21.96 -10.37 -6.39
CA THR A 152 23.11 -11.17 -6.83
C THR A 152 22.86 -11.82 -8.18
N GLU A 153 21.67 -12.40 -8.38
CA GLU A 153 21.32 -13.05 -9.64
C GLU A 153 21.10 -12.02 -10.75
N ARG A 154 20.45 -10.89 -10.45
CA ARG A 154 20.23 -9.80 -11.41
C ARG A 154 21.52 -9.19 -11.92
N ASN A 155 22.53 -9.00 -11.06
CA ASN A 155 23.82 -8.42 -11.41
C ASN A 155 24.68 -9.32 -12.32
N LYS A 156 24.43 -10.64 -12.32
CA LYS A 156 25.13 -11.59 -13.21
C LYS A 156 24.59 -11.55 -14.65
N GLN A 157 23.45 -10.90 -14.86
CA GLN A 157 22.71 -10.96 -16.10
C GLN A 157 22.89 -9.68 -16.93
N LEU A 158 23.52 -9.82 -18.11
CA LEU A 158 23.54 -8.77 -19.13
C LEU A 158 22.16 -8.59 -19.78
N ARG A 159 21.43 -9.69 -19.99
CA ARG A 159 20.04 -9.71 -20.45
C ARG A 159 19.17 -10.37 -19.40
N LEU A 160 18.01 -9.76 -19.13
CA LEU A 160 17.09 -10.22 -18.10
C LEU A 160 16.51 -11.60 -18.42
N ASP A 161 16.67 -12.53 -17.48
CA ASP A 161 16.02 -13.83 -17.41
C ASP A 161 15.30 -13.95 -16.05
N LYS A 162 13.99 -13.67 -16.06
CA LYS A 162 13.14 -13.70 -14.86
C LYS A 162 13.14 -15.07 -14.18
N ASN A 163 13.24 -16.16 -14.95
CA ASN A 163 13.21 -17.52 -14.40
C ASN A 163 14.45 -17.82 -13.55
N LYS A 164 15.62 -17.30 -13.94
CA LYS A 164 16.85 -17.43 -13.13
C LYS A 164 16.72 -16.72 -11.78
N ILE A 165 16.12 -15.53 -11.77
CA ILE A 165 15.89 -14.76 -10.55
C ILE A 165 14.89 -15.50 -9.65
N GLU A 166 13.76 -15.97 -10.20
CA GLU A 166 12.79 -16.77 -9.45
C GLU A 166 13.41 -18.08 -8.91
N ASN A 167 14.29 -18.72 -9.67
CA ASN A 167 15.06 -19.88 -9.18
C ASN A 167 16.04 -19.51 -8.07
N ALA A 168 16.65 -18.32 -8.09
CA ALA A 168 17.51 -17.85 -7.01
C ALA A 168 16.72 -17.58 -5.72
N ILE A 169 15.56 -16.92 -5.83
CA ILE A 169 14.61 -16.76 -4.71
C ILE A 169 14.27 -18.13 -4.13
N TRP A 170 13.87 -19.08 -4.97
CA TRP A 170 13.45 -20.40 -4.51
C TRP A 170 14.56 -21.17 -3.79
N ARG A 171 15.79 -21.16 -4.34
CA ARG A 171 16.95 -21.78 -3.68
C ARG A 171 17.18 -21.21 -2.29
N GLU A 172 17.02 -19.90 -2.13
CA GLU A 172 17.19 -19.26 -0.82
C GLU A 172 16.08 -19.65 0.15
N VAL A 173 14.83 -19.76 -0.32
CA VAL A 173 13.71 -20.28 0.49
C VAL A 173 13.96 -21.71 0.95
N LEU A 174 14.38 -22.61 0.04
CA LEU A 174 14.73 -24.00 0.39
C LEU A 174 15.78 -24.05 1.49
N ARG A 175 16.82 -23.20 1.40
CA ARG A 175 17.89 -23.09 2.38
C ARG A 175 17.39 -22.59 3.74
N LEU A 176 16.60 -21.51 3.76
CA LEU A 176 16.09 -20.89 4.97
C LEU A 176 15.06 -21.76 5.71
N ARG A 177 14.22 -22.48 4.95
CA ARG A 177 13.10 -23.26 5.48
C ARG A 177 13.39 -24.76 5.58
N LYS A 178 14.55 -25.23 5.09
CA LYS A 178 14.92 -26.66 5.03
C LYS A 178 13.86 -27.53 4.33
N ILE A 179 13.21 -26.95 3.31
CA ILE A 179 12.19 -27.66 2.52
C ILE A 179 12.90 -28.63 1.55
N GLN A 180 12.38 -29.84 1.42
CA GLN A 180 12.92 -30.86 0.50
C GLN A 180 12.08 -31.02 -0.78
N SER A 181 10.81 -30.59 -0.77
CA SER A 181 9.87 -30.77 -1.87
C SER A 181 9.80 -29.54 -2.79
N GLN A 182 9.70 -29.79 -4.10
CA GLN A 182 9.52 -28.75 -5.13
C GLN A 182 8.05 -28.42 -5.40
N LYS A 183 7.09 -29.19 -4.87
CA LYS A 183 5.66 -29.10 -5.23
C LYS A 183 5.04 -27.72 -5.00
N GLN A 184 5.56 -26.95 -4.04
CA GLN A 184 5.01 -25.64 -3.66
C GLN A 184 5.78 -24.45 -4.24
N LYS A 185 6.80 -24.68 -5.07
CA LYS A 185 7.69 -23.62 -5.60
C LYS A 185 6.91 -22.42 -6.14
N ASN A 186 5.95 -22.66 -7.04
CA ASN A 186 5.22 -21.59 -7.71
C ASN A 186 4.39 -20.74 -6.74
N ALA A 187 3.78 -21.36 -5.72
CA ALA A 187 3.03 -20.65 -4.70
C ALA A 187 3.93 -19.75 -3.85
N TRP A 188 5.10 -20.26 -3.44
CA TRP A 188 6.09 -19.48 -2.69
C TRP A 188 6.62 -18.30 -3.50
N ILE A 189 6.99 -18.53 -4.76
CA ILE A 189 7.48 -17.47 -5.64
C ILE A 189 6.42 -16.40 -5.85
N LEU A 190 5.17 -16.78 -6.09
CA LEU A 190 4.07 -15.83 -6.20
C LEU A 190 3.91 -15.01 -4.92
N ASN A 191 3.86 -15.67 -3.75
CA ASN A 191 3.67 -14.99 -2.47
C ASN A 191 4.79 -13.99 -2.17
N ILE A 192 6.04 -14.36 -2.46
CA ILE A 192 7.20 -13.48 -2.29
C ILE A 192 7.15 -12.31 -3.27
N LYS A 193 6.83 -12.55 -4.56
CA LYS A 193 6.71 -11.47 -5.55
C LYS A 193 5.66 -10.44 -5.15
N LEU A 194 4.49 -10.91 -4.71
CA LEU A 194 3.41 -10.04 -4.24
C LEU A 194 3.84 -9.22 -3.02
N LEU A 195 4.45 -9.85 -2.02
CA LEU A 195 4.95 -9.15 -0.84
C LEU A 195 6.00 -8.10 -1.19
N LEU A 196 7.01 -8.45 -1.99
CA LEU A 196 8.09 -7.53 -2.36
C LEU A 196 7.59 -6.38 -3.24
N ARG A 197 6.59 -6.64 -4.10
CA ARG A 197 5.87 -5.59 -4.85
C ARG A 197 5.14 -4.66 -3.89
N ASP A 198 4.37 -5.20 -2.97
CA ASP A 198 3.50 -4.40 -2.09
C ASP A 198 4.30 -3.62 -1.05
N LEU A 199 5.46 -4.12 -0.63
CA LEU A 199 6.44 -3.36 0.15
C LEU A 199 7.29 -2.41 -0.70
N GLN A 200 7.14 -2.46 -2.03
CA GLN A 200 7.86 -1.65 -3.02
C GLN A 200 9.38 -1.83 -2.96
N LEU A 201 9.84 -3.06 -2.77
CA LEU A 201 11.26 -3.38 -2.65
C LEU A 201 11.89 -3.74 -3.99
N ILE A 202 11.07 -4.11 -4.97
CA ILE A 202 11.50 -4.51 -6.33
C ILE A 202 10.58 -3.94 -7.40
N ASN A 203 11.14 -3.70 -8.58
CA ASN A 203 10.37 -3.51 -9.81
C ASN A 203 9.99 -4.89 -10.38
N LEU A 204 8.70 -5.17 -10.56
CA LEU A 204 8.27 -6.49 -11.08
C LEU A 204 8.60 -6.71 -12.57
N ASP A 205 8.81 -5.62 -13.31
CA ASP A 205 9.13 -5.68 -14.73
C ASP A 205 10.53 -6.25 -14.96
N ASP A 206 11.49 -5.98 -14.08
CA ASP A 206 12.89 -6.39 -14.27
C ASP A 206 13.63 -6.92 -13.03
N TYR A 207 12.94 -7.04 -11.89
CA TYR A 207 13.49 -7.43 -10.59
C TYR A 207 14.63 -6.54 -10.07
N SER A 208 14.80 -5.33 -10.62
CA SER A 208 15.71 -4.35 -10.00
C SER A 208 15.19 -3.95 -8.62
N LEU A 209 16.11 -3.75 -7.68
CA LEU A 209 15.74 -3.21 -6.37
C LEU A 209 15.35 -1.74 -6.53
N THR A 210 14.31 -1.33 -5.81
CA THR A 210 13.98 0.08 -5.62
C THR A 210 14.95 0.70 -4.61
N GLU A 211 14.85 2.01 -4.39
CA GLU A 211 15.61 2.68 -3.32
C GLU A 211 15.34 2.07 -1.94
N ASP A 212 14.06 1.81 -1.61
CA ASP A 212 13.67 1.13 -0.37
C ASP A 212 14.26 -0.29 -0.31
N GLY A 213 14.26 -1.01 -1.43
CA GLY A 213 14.89 -2.33 -1.56
C GLY A 213 16.40 -2.30 -1.30
N PHE A 214 17.12 -1.33 -1.89
CA PHE A 214 18.55 -1.13 -1.67
C PHE A 214 18.85 -0.74 -0.22
N ARG A 215 18.08 0.18 0.35
CA ARG A 215 18.21 0.62 1.74
C ARG A 215 18.02 -0.55 2.70
N LEU A 216 16.96 -1.33 2.55
CA LEU A 216 16.75 -2.53 3.37
C LEU A 216 17.83 -3.59 3.18
N LEU A 217 18.31 -3.78 1.95
CA LEU A 217 19.43 -4.69 1.69
C LEU A 217 20.68 -4.25 2.45
N GLN A 218 21.05 -2.97 2.42
CA GLN A 218 22.19 -2.41 3.15
C GLN A 218 22.02 -2.53 4.67
N LEU A 219 20.90 -2.07 5.22
CA LEU A 219 20.62 -2.14 6.66
C LEU A 219 20.63 -3.59 7.17
N GLY A 220 20.17 -4.55 6.37
CA GLY A 220 20.17 -5.96 6.72
C GLY A 220 21.57 -6.57 6.84
N THR A 221 22.63 -5.92 6.35
CA THR A 221 24.03 -6.35 6.53
C THR A 221 24.63 -5.92 7.88
N LEU A 222 24.04 -4.94 8.55
CA LEU A 222 24.57 -4.41 9.81
C LEU A 222 24.50 -5.48 10.93
N PRO A 223 25.45 -5.46 11.90
CA PRO A 223 25.38 -6.33 13.07
C PRO A 223 24.13 -6.07 13.92
N ASP A 224 23.83 -4.79 14.18
CA ASP A 224 22.58 -4.37 14.80
C ASP A 224 21.43 -4.44 13.78
N LYS A 225 20.41 -5.25 14.09
CA LYS A 225 19.24 -5.44 13.22
C LYS A 225 18.14 -4.43 13.47
N LYS A 226 18.23 -3.59 14.50
CA LYS A 226 17.20 -2.59 14.80
C LYS A 226 16.93 -1.66 13.62
N PRO A 227 17.93 -1.03 12.95
CA PRO A 227 17.67 -0.17 11.80
C PRO A 227 16.94 -0.91 10.65
N TYR A 228 17.30 -2.16 10.40
CA TYR A 228 16.62 -2.99 9.40
C TYR A 228 15.16 -3.26 9.76
N ILE A 229 14.87 -3.62 11.01
CA ILE A 229 13.50 -3.85 11.47
C ILE A 229 12.69 -2.56 11.46
N ASP A 230 13.28 -1.43 11.84
CA ASP A 230 12.63 -0.11 11.82
C ASP A 230 12.22 0.25 10.39
N GLU A 231 13.13 0.14 9.43
CA GLU A 231 12.85 0.40 8.02
C GLU A 231 11.79 -0.57 7.45
N LEU A 232 11.90 -1.86 7.77
CA LEU A 232 10.92 -2.85 7.31
C LEU A 232 9.54 -2.57 7.89
N THR A 233 9.48 -2.17 9.17
CA THR A 233 8.24 -1.74 9.82
C THR A 233 7.64 -0.55 9.10
N ARG A 234 8.46 0.44 8.72
CA ARG A 234 8.02 1.60 7.91
C ARG A 234 7.41 1.15 6.58
N CYS A 235 8.06 0.24 5.86
CA CYS A 235 7.52 -0.30 4.60
C CYS A 235 6.16 -0.99 4.82
N PHE A 236 5.96 -1.75 5.89
CA PHE A 236 4.65 -2.35 6.18
C PHE A 236 3.58 -1.30 6.50
N LEU A 237 3.90 -0.36 7.39
CA LEU A 237 2.93 0.67 7.83
C LEU A 237 2.52 1.58 6.67
N ILE A 238 3.49 2.06 5.90
CA ILE A 238 3.29 3.06 4.85
C ILE A 238 3.05 2.38 3.50
N ASN A 239 4.05 1.70 2.94
CA ASN A 239 4.00 1.18 1.57
C ASN A 239 2.93 0.08 1.38
N ALA A 240 2.72 -0.75 2.40
CA ALA A 240 1.70 -1.80 2.40
C ALA A 240 0.39 -1.39 3.08
N ASN A 241 0.23 -0.12 3.46
CA ASN A 241 -0.99 0.43 4.07
C ASN A 241 -1.47 -0.30 5.34
N TYR A 242 -0.54 -0.79 6.18
CA TYR A 242 -0.94 -1.43 7.45
C TYR A 242 -1.31 -0.41 8.52
N LEU A 243 -0.97 0.87 8.32
CA LEU A 243 -1.41 1.96 9.20
C LEU A 243 -2.95 2.08 9.25
N ASP A 244 -3.63 1.93 8.12
CA ASP A 244 -5.10 1.93 8.07
C ASP A 244 -5.67 0.74 8.87
N ILE A 245 -5.08 -0.44 8.72
CA ILE A 245 -5.52 -1.66 9.42
C ILE A 245 -5.39 -1.48 10.94
N ILE A 246 -4.23 -1.03 11.43
CA ILE A 246 -4.05 -0.84 12.88
C ILE A 246 -4.94 0.29 13.43
N THR A 247 -5.25 1.30 12.62
CA THR A 247 -6.19 2.35 13.00
C THR A 247 -7.60 1.80 13.16
N ILE A 248 -8.05 0.92 12.25
CA ILE A 248 -9.33 0.22 12.39
C ILE A 248 -9.33 -0.70 13.63
N MET A 249 -8.22 -1.42 13.88
CA MET A 249 -8.08 -2.22 15.09
C MET A 249 -8.19 -1.38 16.37
N GLN A 250 -7.65 -0.15 16.37
CA GLN A 250 -7.81 0.79 17.48
C GLN A 250 -9.25 1.26 17.63
N LYS A 251 -9.91 1.66 16.54
CA LYS A 251 -11.34 2.04 16.55
C LYS A 251 -12.21 0.94 17.17
N LEU A 252 -11.95 -0.33 16.83
CA LEU A 252 -12.61 -1.48 17.43
C LEU A 252 -12.34 -1.61 18.94
N ASN A 253 -11.09 -1.43 19.37
CA ASN A 253 -10.75 -1.47 20.79
C ASN A 253 -11.39 -0.32 21.60
N ASP A 254 -11.65 0.82 20.97
CA ASP A 254 -12.29 1.98 21.61
C ASP A 254 -13.82 1.80 21.67
N GLN A 255 -14.41 1.19 20.64
CA GLN A 255 -15.84 0.93 20.57
C GLN A 255 -16.29 -0.24 21.48
N TYR A 256 -15.44 -1.25 21.65
CA TYR A 256 -15.77 -2.47 22.39
C TYR A 256 -14.88 -2.62 23.63
N ILE A 257 -15.48 -2.94 24.78
CA ILE A 257 -14.75 -3.24 26.04
C ILE A 257 -13.75 -4.41 25.82
N GLY A 258 -14.09 -5.31 24.91
CA GLY A 258 -13.21 -6.32 24.32
C GLY A 258 -14.02 -7.39 23.62
N PHE A 259 -13.39 -8.51 23.30
CA PHE A 259 -13.96 -9.58 22.49
C PHE A 259 -13.92 -10.91 23.21
N THR A 260 -14.89 -11.78 22.91
CA THR A 260 -14.96 -13.12 23.49
C THR A 260 -13.89 -14.04 22.89
N THR A 261 -13.67 -13.92 21.58
CA THR A 261 -12.70 -14.76 20.85
C THR A 261 -11.90 -13.94 19.84
N VAL A 262 -10.75 -14.46 19.43
CA VAL A 262 -9.96 -13.89 18.32
C VAL A 262 -10.76 -13.91 17.01
N GLN A 263 -11.61 -14.93 16.81
CA GLN A 263 -12.41 -15.03 15.59
C GLN A 263 -13.45 -13.92 15.51
N ASP A 264 -14.18 -13.65 16.60
CA ASP A 264 -15.14 -12.54 16.70
C ASP A 264 -14.48 -11.19 16.36
N PHE A 265 -13.29 -10.94 16.91
CA PHE A 265 -12.50 -9.76 16.54
C PHE A 265 -12.18 -9.72 15.03
N LYS A 266 -11.75 -10.84 14.44
CA LYS A 266 -11.45 -10.92 13.01
C LYS A 266 -12.68 -10.73 12.13
N GLU A 267 -13.85 -11.24 12.52
CA GLU A 267 -15.12 -11.02 11.81
C GLU A 267 -15.40 -9.51 11.71
N LYS A 268 -15.41 -8.80 12.85
CA LYS A 268 -15.67 -7.36 12.90
C LYS A 268 -14.61 -6.53 12.17
N LEU A 269 -13.34 -6.89 12.32
CA LEU A 269 -12.25 -6.24 11.59
C LEU A 269 -12.42 -6.40 10.08
N ALA A 270 -12.79 -7.60 9.61
CA ALA A 270 -13.03 -7.82 8.20
C ALA A 270 -14.23 -7.02 7.67
N GLU A 271 -15.30 -6.88 8.45
CA GLU A 271 -16.45 -6.05 8.10
C GLU A 271 -16.04 -4.60 7.85
N ILE A 272 -15.36 -3.99 8.84
CA ILE A 272 -14.95 -2.59 8.73
C ILE A 272 -13.92 -2.40 7.60
N MET A 273 -13.01 -3.35 7.39
CA MET A 273 -12.06 -3.28 6.27
C MET A 273 -12.76 -3.28 4.90
N ILE A 274 -13.90 -3.96 4.75
CA ILE A 274 -14.71 -3.91 3.52
C ILE A 274 -15.48 -2.59 3.40
N GLU A 275 -16.03 -2.10 4.51
CA GLU A 275 -16.70 -0.79 4.56
C GLU A 275 -15.75 0.35 4.19
N GLU A 276 -14.52 0.31 4.71
CA GLU A 276 -13.42 1.25 4.43
C GLU A 276 -12.74 1.02 3.06
N LYS A 277 -13.27 0.10 2.23
CA LYS A 277 -12.78 -0.20 0.88
C LYS A 277 -11.32 -0.64 0.81
N LEU A 278 -10.81 -1.31 1.85
CA LEU A 278 -9.45 -1.86 1.87
C LEU A 278 -9.36 -3.24 1.19
N ALA A 279 -10.49 -3.87 0.88
CA ALA A 279 -10.57 -5.09 0.09
C ALA A 279 -11.91 -5.20 -0.61
N THR A 280 -11.97 -6.02 -1.66
CA THR A 280 -13.21 -6.24 -2.43
C THR A 280 -14.09 -7.35 -1.86
N GLU A 281 -13.51 -8.30 -1.10
CA GLU A 281 -14.23 -9.49 -0.60
C GLU A 281 -13.82 -9.85 0.83
N ARG A 282 -14.82 -10.06 1.70
CA ARG A 282 -14.66 -10.40 3.13
C ARG A 282 -13.93 -11.74 3.35
N THR A 283 -14.06 -12.71 2.43
CA THR A 283 -13.36 -14.01 2.47
C THR A 283 -11.85 -13.87 2.31
N ASN A 284 -11.40 -12.98 1.42
CA ASN A 284 -9.98 -12.69 1.24
C ASN A 284 -9.41 -12.04 2.51
N VAL A 285 -10.13 -11.08 3.11
CA VAL A 285 -9.71 -10.42 4.35
C VAL A 285 -9.59 -11.41 5.50
N ILE A 286 -10.59 -12.26 5.74
CA ILE A 286 -10.54 -13.26 6.84
C ILE A 286 -9.35 -14.21 6.69
N ARG A 287 -9.02 -14.61 5.46
CA ARG A 287 -7.82 -15.42 5.18
C ARG A 287 -6.56 -14.65 5.55
N ASP A 288 -6.43 -13.41 5.14
CA ASP A 288 -5.22 -12.61 5.34
C ASP A 288 -5.06 -12.17 6.80
N LEU A 289 -6.16 -12.00 7.54
CA LEU A 289 -6.18 -11.78 8.99
C LEU A 289 -5.67 -12.98 9.81
N GLN A 290 -5.37 -14.12 9.20
CA GLN A 290 -4.59 -15.18 9.85
C GLN A 290 -3.11 -14.79 9.99
N ASP A 291 -2.59 -14.04 9.01
CA ASP A 291 -1.18 -13.66 8.92
C ASP A 291 -0.91 -12.24 9.44
N ILE A 292 -1.83 -11.30 9.23
CA ILE A 292 -1.65 -9.89 9.60
C ILE A 292 -1.31 -9.69 11.10
N PRO A 293 -2.05 -10.28 12.07
CA PRO A 293 -1.67 -10.15 13.48
C PRO A 293 -0.29 -10.75 13.78
N ARG A 294 0.09 -11.84 13.10
CA ARG A 294 1.41 -12.47 13.29
C ARG A 294 2.53 -11.51 12.87
N ILE A 295 2.44 -10.90 11.69
CA ILE A 295 3.46 -9.95 11.24
C ILE A 295 3.51 -8.69 12.10
N LEU A 296 2.37 -8.14 12.50
CA LEU A 296 2.36 -6.96 13.37
C LEU A 296 2.99 -7.25 14.74
N LYS A 297 2.87 -8.48 15.25
CA LYS A 297 3.60 -8.93 16.44
C LYS A 297 5.10 -9.07 16.19
N ASP A 298 5.50 -9.69 15.08
CA ASP A 298 6.92 -9.83 14.70
C ASP A 298 7.61 -8.45 14.54
N LEU A 299 6.86 -7.40 14.16
CA LEU A 299 7.32 -6.01 14.05
C LEU A 299 7.17 -5.20 15.34
N ASN A 300 6.74 -5.82 16.44
CA ASN A 300 6.48 -5.18 17.74
C ASN A 300 5.49 -4.00 17.67
N ILE A 301 4.53 -4.08 16.73
CA ILE A 301 3.40 -3.14 16.60
C ILE A 301 2.20 -3.62 17.39
N LEU A 302 1.99 -4.93 17.46
CA LEU A 302 0.84 -5.54 18.12
C LEU A 302 1.30 -6.41 19.29
N SER A 303 0.54 -6.44 20.38
CA SER A 303 0.75 -7.39 21.47
C SER A 303 0.22 -8.78 21.10
N ASP A 304 0.53 -9.78 21.92
CA ASP A 304 -0.27 -11.01 21.96
C ASP A 304 -1.72 -10.71 22.36
N TRP A 305 -2.61 -11.67 22.03
CA TRP A 305 -4.00 -11.64 22.45
C TRP A 305 -4.07 -11.80 23.97
N LYS A 306 -4.46 -10.74 24.67
CA LYS A 306 -4.39 -10.69 26.14
C LYS A 306 -5.76 -10.48 26.75
N LYS A 307 -5.97 -11.10 27.92
CA LYS A 307 -7.17 -10.95 28.73
C LYS A 307 -7.12 -9.63 29.50
N TYR A 308 -8.20 -8.86 29.43
CA TYR A 308 -8.46 -7.63 30.17
C TYR A 308 -9.80 -7.76 30.89
N GLY A 309 -9.77 -8.08 32.19
CA GLY A 309 -10.98 -8.43 32.93
C GLY A 309 -11.58 -9.73 32.39
N LEU A 310 -12.83 -9.69 31.91
CA LEU A 310 -13.51 -10.85 31.32
C LEU A 310 -13.33 -10.97 29.80
N ASN A 311 -12.76 -9.95 29.16
CA ASN A 311 -12.66 -9.86 27.70
C ASN A 311 -11.22 -10.02 27.23
N TYR A 312 -11.04 -10.14 25.92
CA TYR A 312 -9.72 -10.17 25.30
C TYR A 312 -9.57 -9.11 24.21
N ARG A 313 -8.34 -8.64 24.01
CA ARG A 313 -8.01 -7.72 22.91
C ARG A 313 -6.53 -7.77 22.57
N TYR A 314 -6.21 -7.26 21.39
CA TYR A 314 -4.86 -6.84 21.04
C TYR A 314 -4.60 -5.42 21.54
N ASN A 315 -3.36 -5.10 21.90
CA ASN A 315 -2.93 -3.72 22.14
C ASN A 315 -1.97 -3.29 21.05
N ILE A 316 -2.13 -2.07 20.59
CA ILE A 316 -1.27 -1.45 19.59
C ILE A 316 -0.20 -0.64 20.31
N ASN A 317 1.05 -0.84 19.95
CA ASN A 317 2.19 -0.09 20.45
C ASN A 317 2.32 1.24 19.69
N TRP A 318 1.43 2.20 19.98
CA TRP A 318 1.45 3.51 19.32
C TRP A 318 2.77 4.26 19.50
N LYS A 319 3.45 4.08 20.64
CA LYS A 319 4.79 4.65 20.84
C LYS A 319 5.77 4.17 19.76
N ARG A 320 5.72 2.87 19.42
CA ARG A 320 6.53 2.30 18.34
C ARG A 320 6.08 2.79 16.97
N VAL A 321 4.78 2.79 16.68
CA VAL A 321 4.24 3.29 15.41
C VAL A 321 4.69 4.73 15.15
N LEU A 322 4.48 5.62 16.13
CA LEU A 322 4.85 7.04 16.05
C LEU A 322 6.37 7.24 15.90
N ALA A 323 7.19 6.39 16.51
CA ALA A 323 8.64 6.45 16.38
C ALA A 323 9.15 5.99 15.00
N ILE A 324 8.34 5.29 14.22
CA ILE A 324 8.69 4.80 12.87
C ILE A 324 8.21 5.74 11.77
N ILE A 325 7.06 6.41 11.97
CA ILE A 325 6.45 7.28 10.95
C ILE A 325 6.89 8.75 11.05
N ARG A 326 7.49 9.16 12.18
CA ARG A 326 8.16 10.46 12.34
C ARG A 326 9.56 10.37 11.76
#